data_AF-X1ML19-F1
#
_entry.id   AF-X1ML19-F1
#
_cell.length_a   1.000
_cell.length_b   1.000
_cell.length_c   1.000
_cell.angle_alpha   90.00
_cell.angle_beta   90.00
_cell.angle_gamma   90.00
#
_symmetry.space_group_name_H-M   'P 1'
#
loop_
_entity.id
_entity.type
_entity.pdbx_description
1 polymer ?
#
loop_
_entity_poly.entity_id
_entity_poly.type
_entity_poly.pdbx_seq_one_letter_code
_entity_poly.pdbx_strand_id
1 'polypeptide(L)'
;MQVKQIINGVPTFYEHFYMAFAKEIYSKQKKFKGQTLLNELTILDNKWAMRGLDGGLLSQIKNFYVPPYPVIEVCRFDVGRFDVDVFG
;
A
#
# COMPACT_ATOMS: atom_id res chain seq x y z
N MET A 1 -6.99 -17.35 1.96
CA MET A 1 -5.52 -17.47 1.91
C MET A 1 -4.95 -16.81 3.14
N GLN A 2 -4.02 -17.47 3.83
CA GLN A 2 -3.36 -16.91 5.02
C GLN A 2 -1.99 -16.38 4.60
N VAL A 3 -1.52 -15.26 5.16
CA VAL A 3 -0.16 -14.72 4.95
C VAL A 3 0.91 -15.82 5.13
N LYS A 4 0.65 -16.78 6.03
CA LYS A 4 1.45 -18.00 6.24
C LYS A 4 1.69 -18.84 4.98
N GLN A 5 0.75 -18.88 4.05
CA GLN A 5 0.89 -19.61 2.78
C GLN A 5 1.81 -18.87 1.80
N ILE A 6 1.86 -17.53 1.87
CA ILE A 6 2.71 -16.69 1.01
C ILE A 6 4.17 -16.79 1.46
N ILE A 7 4.41 -16.84 2.77
CA ILE A 7 5.76 -16.96 3.37
C ILE A 7 6.21 -18.42 3.51
N ASN A 8 5.54 -19.37 2.86
CA ASN A 8 5.85 -20.79 2.99
C ASN A 8 7.24 -21.07 2.39
N GLY A 9 8.23 -21.37 3.25
CA GLY A 9 9.64 -21.53 2.87
C GLY A 9 10.58 -20.44 3.39
N VAL A 10 10.05 -19.42 4.06
CA VAL A 10 10.85 -18.42 4.78
C VAL A 10 11.35 -19.01 6.10
N PRO A 11 12.61 -18.74 6.53
CA PRO A 11 13.07 -19.17 7.84
C PRO A 11 12.17 -18.61 8.95
N THR A 12 11.91 -19.39 9.99
CA THR A 12 10.97 -19.02 11.07
C THR A 12 11.34 -17.69 11.76
N PHE A 13 12.63 -17.36 11.78
CA PHE A 13 13.15 -16.08 12.25
C PHE A 13 12.74 -14.88 11.39
N TYR A 14 12.34 -15.05 10.13
CA TYR A 14 11.84 -13.97 9.30
C TYR A 14 10.31 -13.89 9.26
N GLU A 15 9.61 -14.98 9.60
CA GLU A 15 8.14 -15.03 9.60
C GLU A 15 7.51 -13.92 10.45
N HIS A 16 8.09 -13.62 11.61
CA HIS A 16 7.57 -12.59 12.50
C HIS A 16 7.67 -11.18 11.90
N PHE A 17 8.68 -10.91 11.07
CA PHE A 17 8.80 -9.64 10.35
C PHE A 17 7.75 -9.52 9.24
N TYR A 18 7.52 -10.58 8.46
CA TYR A 18 6.45 -10.59 7.46
C TYR A 18 5.05 -10.46 8.09
N MET A 19 4.84 -11.08 9.26
CA MET A 19 3.61 -10.88 10.02
C MET A 19 3.47 -9.45 10.56
N ALA A 20 4.56 -8.82 11.02
CA ALA A 20 4.55 -7.43 11.44
C ALA A 20 4.21 -6.50 10.28
N PHE A 21 4.78 -6.74 9.09
CA PHE A 21 4.46 -6.01 7.87
C PHE A 21 2.97 -6.12 7.51
N ALA A 22 2.41 -7.32 7.53
CA ALA A 22 0.98 -7.53 7.28
C ALA A 22 0.07 -6.77 8.27
N LYS A 23 0.44 -6.74 9.56
CA LYS A 23 -0.27 -5.96 10.58
C LYS A 23 -0.16 -4.45 10.36
N GLU A 24 1.01 -3.95 9.94
CA GLU A 24 1.18 -2.54 9.60
C GLU A 24 0.31 -2.16 8.39
N ILE A 25 0.25 -2.98 7.33
CA ILE A 25 -0.63 -2.76 6.17
C ILE A 25 -2.09 -2.63 6.63
N TYR A 26 -2.58 -3.60 7.40
CA TYR A 26 -3.96 -3.58 7.88
C TYR A 26 -4.27 -2.34 8.73
N SER A 27 -3.33 -1.93 9.58
CA SER A 27 -3.47 -0.74 10.42
C SER A 27 -3.50 0.55 9.59
N LYS A 28 -2.66 0.64 8.55
CA LYS A 28 -2.62 1.79 7.62
C LYS A 28 -3.88 1.86 6.77
N GLN A 29 -4.39 0.72 6.29
CA GLN A 29 -5.65 0.63 5.54
C GLN A 29 -6.85 1.12 6.36
N LYS A 30 -6.86 0.86 7.68
CA LYS A 30 -7.90 1.39 8.57
C LYS A 30 -7.81 2.91 8.74
N LYS A 31 -6.60 3.49 8.67
CA LYS A 31 -6.34 4.90 8.96
C LYS A 31 -6.36 5.81 7.73
N PHE A 32 -5.91 5.31 6.58
CA PHE A 32 -5.71 6.08 5.35
C PHE A 32 -6.52 5.47 4.20
N LYS A 33 -6.93 6.31 3.23
CA LYS A 33 -7.70 5.90 2.04
C LYS A 33 -7.13 6.54 0.77
N GLY A 34 -7.45 5.97 -0.38
CA GLY A 34 -7.10 6.51 -1.70
C GLY A 34 -5.59 6.63 -1.93
N GLN A 35 -5.16 7.73 -2.55
CA GLN A 35 -3.75 7.96 -2.90
C GLN A 35 -2.82 7.99 -1.68
N THR A 36 -3.29 8.50 -0.54
CA THR A 36 -2.51 8.54 0.70
C THR A 36 -2.16 7.14 1.19
N LEU A 37 -3.07 6.18 1.04
CA LEU A 37 -2.80 4.78 1.38
C LEU A 37 -1.70 4.20 0.47
N LEU A 38 -1.75 4.48 -0.84
CA LEU A 38 -0.75 4.01 -1.80
C LEU A 38 0.65 4.57 -1.49
N ASN A 39 0.72 5.85 -1.14
CA ASN A 39 1.98 6.49 -0.75
C ASN A 39 2.54 5.86 0.54
N GLU A 40 1.71 5.68 1.56
CA GLU A 40 2.11 5.04 2.82
C GLU A 40 2.57 3.59 2.63
N LEU A 41 1.88 2.83 1.77
CA LEU A 41 2.29 1.46 1.42
C LEU A 41 3.63 1.44 0.71
N THR A 42 3.91 2.41 -0.17
CA THR A 42 5.20 2.53 -0.86
C THR A 42 6.33 2.83 0.12
N ILE A 43 6.09 3.68 1.11
CA ILE A 43 7.05 3.96 2.20
C ILE A 43 7.28 2.69 3.03
N LEU A 44 6.21 1.96 3.35
CA LEU A 44 6.28 0.70 4.09
C LEU A 44 7.10 -0.36 3.35
N ASP A 45 6.88 -0.49 2.03
CA ASP A 45 7.60 -1.40 1.14
C ASP A 45 9.11 -1.13 1.20
N ASN A 46 9.52 0.13 0.96
CA ASN A 46 10.93 0.55 1.04
C ASN A 46 11.52 0.33 2.44
N LYS A 47 10.76 0.64 3.50
CA LYS A 47 11.19 0.47 4.90
C LYS A 47 11.57 -0.98 5.21
N TRP A 48 10.82 -1.94 4.69
CA TRP A 48 11.04 -3.36 4.94
C TRP A 48 12.02 -3.98 3.95
N ALA A 49 12.03 -3.54 2.69
CA ALA A 49 13.07 -3.90 1.73
C ALA A 49 14.47 -3.49 2.21
N MET A 50 14.62 -2.28 2.76
CA MET A 50 15.89 -1.82 3.37
C MET A 50 16.33 -2.64 4.58
N ARG A 51 15.42 -3.35 5.25
CA ARG A 51 15.73 -4.27 6.35
C ARG A 51 16.15 -5.66 5.87
N GLY A 52 16.26 -5.85 4.55
CA GLY A 52 16.69 -7.11 3.94
C GLY A 52 15.58 -8.14 3.74
N LEU A 53 14.31 -7.72 3.79
CA LEU A 53 13.20 -8.61 3.44
C LEU A 53 13.05 -8.72 1.92
N ASP A 54 12.57 -9.87 1.49
CA ASP A 54 12.37 -10.16 0.07
C ASP A 54 11.22 -9.31 -0.50
N GLY A 55 11.55 -8.43 -1.43
CA GLY A 55 10.57 -7.55 -2.08
C GLY A 55 9.48 -8.31 -2.83
N GLY A 56 9.79 -9.50 -3.36
CA GLY A 56 8.82 -10.36 -4.04
C GLY A 56 7.73 -10.83 -3.08
N LEU A 57 8.12 -11.33 -1.91
CA LEU A 57 7.19 -11.74 -0.86
C LEU A 57 6.42 -10.55 -0.28
N LEU A 58 7.06 -9.41 -0.06
CA LEU A 58 6.39 -8.18 0.38
C LEU A 58 5.31 -7.76 -0.61
N SER A 59 5.60 -7.82 -1.91
CA SER A 59 4.63 -7.49 -2.96
C SER A 59 3.45 -8.48 -3.00
N GLN A 60 3.68 -9.77 -2.79
CA GLN A 60 2.59 -10.76 -2.71
C GLN A 60 1.68 -10.53 -1.51
N ILE A 61 2.26 -10.23 -0.34
CA ILE A 61 1.50 -9.88 0.87
C ILE A 61 0.69 -8.60 0.63
N LYS A 62 1.29 -7.58 0.00
CA LYS A 62 0.60 -6.35 -0.35
C LYS A 62 -0.60 -6.61 -1.27
N ASN A 63 -0.40 -7.36 -2.35
CA ASN A 63 -1.47 -7.72 -3.29
C ASN A 63 -2.60 -8.53 -2.63
N PHE A 64 -2.29 -9.29 -1.58
CA PHE A 64 -3.31 -10.01 -0.82
C PHE A 64 -4.22 -9.08 0.00
N TYR A 65 -3.67 -8.04 0.63
CA TYR A 65 -4.44 -7.08 1.44
C TYR A 65 -5.06 -5.94 0.64
N VAL A 66 -4.35 -5.49 -0.38
CA VAL A 66 -4.73 -4.42 -1.28
C VAL A 66 -4.55 -4.97 -2.69
N PRO A 67 -5.55 -5.68 -3.24
CA PRO A 67 -5.50 -6.08 -4.63
C PRO A 67 -5.31 -4.83 -5.49
N PRO A 68 -4.58 -4.91 -6.62
CA PRO A 68 -4.48 -3.80 -7.53
C PRO A 68 -5.90 -3.41 -7.95
N TYR A 69 -6.39 -2.31 -7.40
CA TYR A 69 -7.59 -1.70 -7.95
C TYR A 69 -7.26 -1.42 -9.41
N PRO A 70 -8.12 -1.80 -10.38
CA PRO A 70 -7.97 -1.25 -11.71
C PRO A 70 -7.93 0.26 -11.52
N VAL A 71 -6.87 0.88 -12.02
CA VAL A 71 -6.79 2.33 -12.12
C VAL A 71 -7.96 2.67 -13.03
N ILE A 72 -9.13 2.94 -12.47
CA ILE A 72 -10.17 3.61 -13.22
C ILE A 72 -9.53 4.95 -13.45
N GLU A 73 -9.08 5.18 -14.69
CA GLU A 73 -8.78 6.48 -15.23
C GLU A 73 -10.05 7.33 -15.04
N VAL A 74 -10.30 7.82 -13.83
CA VAL A 74 -11.28 8.87 -13.60
C VAL A 74 -10.67 10.11 -14.18
N CYS A 75 -10.95 10.25 -15.48
CA CYS A 75 -11.10 11.47 -16.25
C CYS A 75 -10.50 12.70 -15.57
N ARG A 76 -9.35 13.13 -16.13
CA ARG A 76 -9.08 14.54 -16.47
C ARG A 76 -9.88 15.52 -15.62
N PHE A 77 -9.30 15.96 -14.51
CA PHE A 77 -9.79 17.12 -13.78
C PHE A 77 -9.77 18.30 -14.76
N ASP A 78 -10.93 18.68 -15.28
CA ASP A 78 -11.12 19.93 -16.00
C ASP A 78 -10.79 21.06 -15.01
N VAL A 79 -9.59 21.64 -15.14
CA VAL A 79 -9.25 22.91 -14.53
C VAL A 79 -9.98 23.99 -15.33
N GLY A 80 -11.29 24.07 -15.12
CA GLY A 80 -12.19 24.99 -15.79
C GLY A 80 -12.84 25.93 -14.78
N ARG A 81 -12.22 27.10 -14.62
CA ARG A 81 -12.85 28.35 -14.14
C ARG A 81 -13.23 28.38 -12.66
N PHE A 82 -12.24 28.71 -11.83
CA PHE A 82 -12.50 29.44 -10.58
C PHE A 82 -13.07 30.80 -10.97
N ASP A 83 -14.34 31.02 -10.62
CA ASP A 83 -14.98 32.34 -10.64
C ASP A 83 -14.26 33.20 -9.58
N VAL A 84 -13.46 34.17 -10.05
CA VAL A 84 -12.84 35.18 -9.20
C VAL A 84 -13.57 36.51 -9.41
N ASP A 85 -14.26 36.89 -8.34
CA ASP A 85 -14.56 38.24 -7.88
C ASP A 85 -15.58 39.08 -8.68
N VAL A 86 -16.84 38.95 -8.21
CA VAL A 86 -17.73 40.09 -7.98
C VAL A 86 -17.00 41.06 -7.04
N PHE A 87 -16.54 42.21 -7.56
CA PHE A 87 -16.62 43.56 -7.00
C PHE A 87 -15.67 44.50 -7.77
N GLY A 88 -16.25 45.45 -8.50
CA GLY A 88 -15.54 46.50 -9.24
C GLY A 88 -16.43 47.14 -10.29
#